data_AF-A0A6A4KE43-F1
#
_entry.id   AF-A0A6A4KE43-F1
#
_cell.length_a   1.000
_cell.length_b   1.000
_cell.length_c   1.000
_cell.angle_alpha   90.00
_cell.angle_beta   90.00
_cell.angle_gamma   90.00
#
_symmetry.space_group_name_H-M   'P 1'
#
loop_
_entity.id
_entity.type
_entity.pdbx_description
1 polymer ?
#
loop_
_entity_poly.entity_id
_entity_poly.type
_entity_poly.pdbx_seq_one_letter_code
_entity_poly.pdbx_strand_id
1 'polypeptide(L)'
;MLVAMTAMLVSVAELTNIISVVAILLCFCGMVLFIMKNMTIFWLHGEDFMFGGAVHNVQAPIPQMKMMKVHIPFTFKLQDSSRSSYQEIKCMVSSQENYRLLAFWGVSIRELHMFLWRPWSVISSAINQGVLLMGHYQQRGYEIKDVSHRDKIITMSLPKGPREPLDLGTPPRLCYPLVIFLVREPRDALHPDETVALINVVHIKDSVCTLPTSILAQYLKQANGQLSCLKQLYLATGNPVSYESGLEFVEGVDQLCVVCQYYPLSRALLPCRHTCICASCFNKLDTCPMCRSPIKSYFCIRNEEYLPECDRPGAPSTKPEPIAQWLQDRLTDFLGFHR
;
A
#
# COMPACT_ATOMS: atom_id res chain seq x y z
N MET A 1 45.75 -35.48 -66.20
CA MET A 1 45.33 -36.05 -64.89
C MET A 1 45.99 -35.36 -63.70
N LEU A 2 47.32 -35.19 -63.67
CA LEU A 2 48.03 -34.61 -62.51
C LEU A 2 47.56 -33.19 -62.15
N VAL A 3 47.39 -32.31 -63.14
CA VAL A 3 46.98 -30.89 -62.92
C VAL A 3 45.55 -30.76 -62.39
N ALA A 4 44.62 -31.62 -62.85
CA ALA A 4 43.25 -31.64 -62.35
C ALA A 4 43.19 -32.17 -60.90
N MET A 5 44.06 -33.13 -60.56
CA MET A 5 44.16 -33.69 -59.22
C MET A 5 44.75 -32.67 -58.23
N THR A 6 45.75 -31.89 -58.64
CA THR A 6 46.32 -30.82 -57.81
C THR A 6 45.33 -29.66 -57.61
N ALA A 7 44.55 -29.29 -58.63
CA ALA A 7 43.52 -28.25 -58.49
C ALA A 7 42.37 -28.69 -57.56
N MET A 8 41.97 -29.96 -57.62
CA MET A 8 40.98 -30.54 -56.70
C MET A 8 41.51 -30.55 -55.25
N LEU A 9 42.77 -30.92 -55.03
CA LEU A 9 43.36 -30.92 -53.68
C LEU A 9 43.46 -29.51 -53.08
N VAL A 10 43.81 -28.50 -53.88
CA VAL A 10 43.83 -27.09 -53.43
C VAL A 10 42.41 -26.62 -53.11
N SER A 11 41.42 -26.93 -53.95
CA SER A 11 40.02 -26.57 -53.68
C SER A 11 39.46 -27.24 -52.41
N VAL A 12 39.86 -28.49 -52.13
CA VAL A 12 39.46 -29.19 -50.90
C VAL A 12 40.13 -28.57 -49.68
N ALA A 13 41.41 -28.17 -49.78
CA ALA A 13 42.10 -27.50 -48.70
C ALA A 13 41.46 -26.14 -48.34
N GLU A 14 41.13 -25.32 -49.34
CA GLU A 14 40.42 -24.05 -49.14
C GLU A 14 39.04 -24.26 -48.50
N LEU A 15 38.31 -25.29 -48.92
CA LEU A 15 37.01 -25.63 -48.33
C LEU A 15 37.16 -26.05 -46.85
N THR A 16 38.18 -26.82 -46.51
CA THR A 16 38.43 -27.23 -45.11
C THR A 16 38.81 -26.06 -44.20
N ASN A 17 39.54 -25.08 -44.72
CA ASN A 17 39.85 -23.85 -44.00
C ASN A 17 38.60 -23.01 -43.75
N ILE A 18 37.75 -22.84 -44.77
CA ILE A 18 36.49 -22.09 -44.63
C ILE A 18 35.56 -22.76 -43.62
N ILE A 19 35.42 -24.09 -43.66
CA ILE A 19 34.61 -24.85 -42.70
C ILE A 19 35.14 -24.66 -41.27
N SER A 20 36.46 -24.67 -41.09
CA SER A 20 37.09 -24.48 -39.78
C SER A 20 36.84 -23.07 -39.22
N VAL A 21 36.94 -22.04 -40.06
CA VAL A 21 36.65 -20.64 -39.67
C VAL A 21 35.17 -20.47 -39.30
N VAL A 22 34.25 -21.06 -40.08
CA VAL A 22 32.81 -21.02 -39.78
C VAL A 22 32.51 -21.76 -38.47
N ALA A 23 33.14 -22.90 -38.22
CA ALA A 23 32.96 -23.64 -36.96
C ALA A 23 33.43 -22.83 -35.74
N ILE A 24 34.57 -22.14 -35.83
CA ILE A 24 35.06 -21.27 -34.75
C ILE A 24 34.11 -20.11 -34.51
N LEU A 25 33.58 -19.47 -35.57
CA LEU A 25 32.60 -18.39 -35.45
C LEU A 25 31.29 -18.87 -34.80
N LEU A 26 30.81 -20.06 -35.16
CA LEU A 26 29.61 -20.64 -34.54
C LEU A 26 29.84 -20.97 -33.07
N CYS A 27 30.99 -21.53 -32.71
CA CYS A 27 31.36 -21.77 -31.30
C CYS A 27 31.48 -20.47 -30.51
N PHE A 28 32.08 -19.43 -31.10
CA PHE A 28 32.19 -18.11 -30.47
C PHE A 28 30.80 -17.49 -30.26
N CYS A 29 29.94 -17.49 -31.26
CA CYS A 29 28.55 -17.03 -31.13
C CYS A 29 27.77 -17.84 -30.08
N GLY A 30 27.95 -19.15 -30.03
CA GLY A 30 27.35 -20.02 -29.02
C GLY A 30 27.79 -19.66 -27.60
N MET A 31 29.09 -19.42 -27.41
CA MET A 31 29.65 -18.96 -26.13
C MET A 31 29.12 -17.58 -25.74
N VAL A 32 29.04 -16.63 -26.66
CA VAL A 32 28.48 -15.30 -26.40
C VAL A 32 27.00 -15.38 -26.03
N LEU A 33 26.19 -16.17 -26.73
CA LEU A 33 24.78 -16.37 -26.38
C LEU A 33 24.61 -17.06 -25.03
N PHE A 34 25.46 -18.04 -24.72
CA PHE A 34 25.49 -18.69 -23.40
C PHE A 34 25.86 -17.69 -22.30
N ILE A 35 26.86 -16.85 -22.53
CA ILE A 35 27.25 -15.78 -21.60
C ILE A 35 26.13 -14.76 -21.45
N MET A 36 25.48 -14.29 -22.51
CA MET A 36 24.37 -13.32 -22.44
C MET A 36 23.14 -13.89 -21.73
N LYS A 37 22.80 -15.17 -21.99
CA LYS A 37 21.71 -15.87 -21.31
C LYS A 37 22.01 -16.09 -19.82
N ASN A 38 23.24 -16.45 -19.49
CA ASN A 38 23.63 -16.63 -18.10
C ASN A 38 23.89 -15.29 -17.40
N MET A 39 24.33 -14.25 -18.09
CA MET A 39 24.48 -12.89 -17.57
C MET A 39 23.14 -12.31 -17.18
N THR A 40 22.06 -12.55 -17.92
CA THR A 40 20.72 -12.11 -17.48
C THR A 40 20.26 -12.85 -16.22
N ILE A 41 20.58 -14.13 -16.08
CA ILE A 41 20.34 -14.92 -14.85
C ILE A 41 21.22 -14.44 -13.69
N PHE A 42 22.50 -14.12 -13.97
CA PHE A 42 23.48 -13.60 -13.02
C PHE A 42 23.21 -12.14 -12.66
N TRP A 43 22.56 -11.35 -13.51
CA TRP A 43 22.17 -9.98 -13.21
C TRP A 43 20.90 -9.95 -12.35
N LEU A 44 20.02 -10.96 -12.50
CA LEU A 44 18.83 -11.15 -11.67
C LEU A 44 19.10 -11.83 -10.31
N HIS A 45 20.21 -12.57 -10.15
CA HIS A 45 20.54 -13.29 -8.90
C HIS A 45 21.97 -13.03 -8.35
N GLY A 46 22.83 -12.33 -9.07
CA GLY A 46 24.27 -12.21 -8.75
C GLY A 46 24.66 -10.99 -7.93
N GLU A 47 23.70 -10.20 -7.46
CA GLU A 47 23.97 -9.21 -6.41
C GLU A 47 24.40 -9.90 -5.09
N ASP A 48 24.00 -11.16 -4.87
CA ASP A 48 24.30 -11.88 -3.63
C ASP A 48 25.57 -12.76 -3.67
N PHE A 49 26.08 -13.13 -4.86
CA PHE A 49 27.12 -14.18 -4.96
C PHE A 49 28.52 -13.71 -5.40
N MET A 50 28.69 -12.47 -5.89
CA MET A 50 30.01 -11.97 -6.33
C MET A 50 30.75 -11.09 -5.31
N PHE A 51 30.09 -10.61 -4.25
CA PHE A 51 30.73 -9.85 -3.17
C PHE A 51 31.09 -10.73 -1.96
N GLY A 52 31.84 -11.82 -2.23
CA GLY A 52 32.44 -12.67 -1.21
C GLY A 52 33.73 -12.10 -0.61
N GLY A 53 33.79 -10.80 -0.33
CA GLY A 53 34.98 -10.14 0.21
C GLY A 53 34.66 -8.81 0.87
N ALA A 54 34.52 -8.83 2.20
CA ALA A 54 34.77 -7.73 3.14
C ALA A 54 34.39 -6.29 2.71
N VAL A 55 33.23 -6.11 2.08
CA VAL A 55 32.59 -4.79 1.98
C VAL A 55 31.43 -4.83 2.95
N HIS A 56 31.44 -3.95 3.96
CA HIS A 56 30.26 -3.71 4.78
C HIS A 56 29.11 -3.44 3.82
N ASN A 57 28.17 -4.38 3.71
CA ASN A 57 26.99 -4.21 2.90
C ASN A 57 26.20 -3.09 3.58
N VAL A 58 26.38 -1.85 3.10
CA VAL A 58 25.63 -0.70 3.61
C VAL A 58 24.19 -0.97 3.17
N GLN A 59 23.41 -1.57 4.06
CA GLN A 59 21.99 -1.75 3.85
C GLN A 59 21.42 -0.38 3.48
N ALA A 60 20.89 -0.28 2.26
CA ALA A 60 20.28 0.97 1.81
C ALA A 60 19.23 1.38 2.85
N PRO A 61 19.19 2.67 3.26
CA PRO A 61 18.26 3.11 4.28
C PRO A 61 16.83 2.81 3.82
N ILE A 62 16.04 2.25 4.72
CA ILE A 62 14.64 1.95 4.46
C ILE A 62 13.95 3.27 4.03
N PRO A 63 13.30 3.32 2.86
CA PRO A 63 12.76 4.57 2.33
C PRO A 63 11.61 5.10 3.19
N GLN A 64 11.67 6.41 3.46
CA GLN A 64 10.58 7.15 4.08
C GLN A 64 9.56 7.60 3.04
N MET A 65 8.30 7.23 3.25
CA MET A 65 7.17 7.70 2.47
C MET A 65 6.64 9.03 3.04
N LYS A 66 6.39 10.00 2.16
CA LYS A 66 5.74 11.26 2.55
C LYS A 66 4.26 10.99 2.81
N MET A 67 3.80 11.33 4.00
CA MET A 67 2.38 11.26 4.35
C MET A 67 1.64 12.43 3.68
N MET A 68 0.52 12.14 3.03
CA MET A 68 -0.41 13.15 2.51
C MET A 68 -1.69 13.11 3.32
N LYS A 69 -2.12 14.27 3.81
CA LYS A 69 -3.40 14.40 4.52
C LYS A 69 -4.50 14.55 3.49
N VAL A 70 -5.41 13.59 3.44
CA VAL A 70 -6.61 13.65 2.59
C VAL A 70 -7.81 13.92 3.49
N HIS A 71 -8.57 14.96 3.16
CA HIS A 71 -9.83 15.25 3.84
C HIS A 71 -10.94 14.34 3.29
N ILE A 72 -11.59 13.62 4.21
CA ILE A 72 -12.72 12.74 3.89
C ILE A 72 -13.97 13.37 4.51
N PRO A 73 -14.91 13.90 3.69
CA PRO A 73 -16.09 14.60 4.19
C PRO A 73 -17.16 13.64 4.74
N PHE A 74 -17.01 12.33 4.51
CA PHE A 74 -17.97 11.29 4.88
C PHE A 74 -17.40 10.36 5.95
N THR A 75 -18.22 9.96 6.91
CA THR A 75 -17.92 8.77 7.73
C THR A 75 -19.05 7.76 7.56
N PHE A 76 -18.67 6.49 7.51
CA PHE A 76 -19.60 5.37 7.50
C PHE A 76 -19.17 4.39 8.58
N LYS A 77 -20.07 4.12 9.53
CA LYS A 77 -19.89 3.12 10.58
C LYS A 77 -21.08 2.17 10.56
N LEU A 78 -20.81 0.87 10.74
CA LEU A 78 -21.86 -0.12 10.93
C LEU A 78 -22.23 -0.16 12.42
N GLN A 79 -23.53 -0.10 12.75
CA GLN A 79 -24.01 -0.21 14.13
C GLN A 79 -24.19 -1.69 14.52
N ASP A 80 -24.01 -2.01 15.80
CA ASP A 80 -24.00 -3.34 16.42
C ASP A 80 -24.37 -4.53 15.52
N SER A 81 -23.32 -5.23 15.08
CA SER A 81 -23.33 -6.30 14.08
C SER A 81 -23.98 -7.61 14.55
N SER A 82 -24.36 -7.70 15.83
CA SER A 82 -24.80 -8.93 16.48
C SER A 82 -26.21 -9.38 16.05
N ARG A 83 -27.07 -8.43 15.67
CA ARG A 83 -28.45 -8.68 15.20
C ARG A 83 -28.67 -8.37 13.72
N SER A 84 -27.62 -7.97 12.99
CA SER A 84 -27.76 -7.57 11.59
C SER A 84 -28.19 -8.77 10.75
N SER A 85 -29.40 -8.68 10.22
CA SER A 85 -29.93 -9.57 9.19
C SER A 85 -30.21 -8.76 7.94
N TYR A 86 -30.46 -9.41 6.81
CA TYR A 86 -30.89 -8.73 5.58
C TYR A 86 -32.14 -7.85 5.76
N GLN A 87 -32.88 -7.99 6.87
CA GLN A 87 -34.09 -7.22 7.15
C GLN A 87 -33.83 -5.88 7.84
N GLU A 88 -32.74 -5.76 8.60
CA GLU A 88 -32.46 -4.55 9.37
C GLU A 88 -30.95 -4.35 9.52
N ILE A 89 -30.41 -3.50 8.67
CA ILE A 89 -29.02 -3.04 8.72
C ILE A 89 -29.03 -1.59 9.13
N LYS A 90 -28.49 -1.31 10.32
CA LYS A 90 -28.33 0.05 10.82
C LYS A 90 -26.91 0.50 10.55
N CYS A 91 -26.77 1.60 9.84
CA CYS A 91 -25.51 2.27 9.65
C CYS A 91 -25.59 3.70 10.16
N MET A 92 -24.49 4.19 10.70
CA MET A 92 -24.31 5.58 11.10
C MET A 92 -23.49 6.25 10.01
N VAL A 93 -24.08 7.29 9.43
CA VAL A 93 -23.43 8.14 8.42
C VAL A 93 -23.22 9.51 9.03
N SER A 94 -22.08 10.11 8.75
CA SER A 94 -21.82 11.53 8.97
C SER A 94 -21.36 12.17 7.68
N SER A 95 -21.75 13.42 7.45
CA SER A 95 -21.32 14.16 6.27
C SER A 95 -21.14 15.64 6.54
N GLN A 96 -19.98 16.18 6.17
CA GLN A 96 -19.72 17.63 6.20
C GLN A 96 -20.33 18.34 4.97
N GLU A 97 -20.78 17.58 3.98
CA GLU A 97 -21.20 18.06 2.67
C GLU A 97 -22.52 17.41 2.21
N ASN A 98 -23.22 18.02 1.26
CA ASN A 98 -24.42 17.40 0.65
C ASN A 98 -24.03 16.15 -0.13
N TYR A 99 -24.80 15.08 0.03
CA TYR A 99 -24.46 13.77 -0.53
C TYR A 99 -25.67 12.96 -1.00
N ARG A 100 -25.37 11.99 -1.87
CA ARG A 100 -26.25 10.92 -2.31
C ARG A 100 -25.73 9.60 -1.78
N LEU A 101 -26.59 8.85 -1.11
CA LEU A 101 -26.34 7.48 -0.68
C LEU A 101 -27.01 6.54 -1.67
N LEU A 102 -26.26 5.60 -2.23
CA LEU A 102 -26.77 4.56 -3.13
C LEU A 102 -26.38 3.18 -2.59
N ALA A 103 -27.37 2.33 -2.29
CA ALA A 103 -27.12 0.96 -1.88
C ALA A 103 -27.45 -0.05 -2.99
N PHE A 104 -26.57 -1.03 -3.15
CA PHE A 104 -26.72 -2.13 -4.10
C PHE A 104 -26.49 -3.47 -3.41
N TRP A 105 -27.32 -4.45 -3.74
CA TRP A 105 -27.28 -5.78 -3.17
C TRP A 105 -26.82 -6.82 -4.20
N GLY A 106 -25.96 -7.74 -3.76
CA GLY A 106 -25.43 -8.81 -4.61
C GLY A 106 -24.60 -8.28 -5.77
N VAL A 107 -23.61 -7.44 -5.48
CA VAL A 107 -22.77 -6.78 -6.49
C VAL A 107 -21.61 -7.67 -6.88
N SER A 108 -21.40 -7.90 -8.18
CA SER A 108 -20.24 -8.67 -8.67
C SER A 108 -18.93 -8.01 -8.24
N ILE A 109 -18.06 -8.78 -7.59
CA ILE A 109 -16.77 -8.30 -7.09
C ILE A 109 -15.90 -7.80 -8.25
N ARG A 110 -15.77 -8.61 -9.32
CA ARG A 110 -14.93 -8.26 -10.47
C ARG A 110 -15.38 -6.95 -11.11
N GLU A 111 -16.68 -6.85 -11.42
CA GLU A 111 -17.24 -5.68 -12.11
C GLU A 111 -17.22 -4.43 -11.25
N LEU A 112 -17.46 -4.55 -9.93
CA LEU A 112 -17.29 -3.43 -9.00
C LEU A 112 -15.88 -2.85 -9.08
N HIS A 113 -14.87 -3.69 -8.89
CA HIS A 113 -13.48 -3.23 -8.87
C HIS A 113 -13.09 -2.61 -10.21
N MET A 114 -13.41 -3.26 -11.33
CA MET A 114 -13.18 -2.72 -12.67
C MET A 114 -13.86 -1.36 -12.87
N PHE A 115 -15.08 -1.19 -12.37
CA PHE A 115 -15.82 0.06 -12.47
C PHE A 115 -15.22 1.17 -11.61
N LEU A 116 -14.76 0.87 -10.38
CA LEU A 116 -14.14 1.84 -9.47
C LEU A 116 -12.83 2.42 -10.01
N TRP A 117 -12.11 1.68 -10.85
CA TRP A 117 -10.88 2.15 -11.51
C TRP A 117 -11.13 3.15 -12.65
N ARG A 118 -12.38 3.30 -13.12
CA ARG A 118 -12.70 4.27 -14.19
C ARG A 118 -12.54 5.72 -13.70
N PRO A 119 -12.35 6.69 -14.62
CA PRO A 119 -12.30 8.12 -14.26
C PRO A 119 -13.57 8.57 -13.55
N TRP A 120 -13.44 9.58 -12.66
CA TRP A 120 -14.58 10.10 -11.90
C TRP A 120 -15.71 10.60 -12.80
N SER A 121 -15.39 11.21 -13.95
CA SER A 121 -16.38 11.70 -14.93
C SER A 121 -17.36 10.60 -15.38
N VAL A 122 -16.85 9.40 -15.64
CA VAL A 122 -17.66 8.24 -16.06
C VAL A 122 -18.55 7.77 -14.91
N ILE A 123 -18.01 7.70 -13.70
CA ILE A 123 -18.75 7.26 -12.51
C ILE A 123 -19.86 8.26 -12.16
N SER A 124 -19.53 9.56 -12.14
CA SER A 124 -20.47 10.65 -11.89
C SER A 124 -21.60 10.67 -12.93
N SER A 125 -21.27 10.52 -14.21
CA SER A 125 -22.26 10.42 -15.28
C SER A 125 -23.20 9.21 -15.08
N ALA A 126 -22.65 8.04 -14.76
CA ALA A 126 -23.45 6.83 -14.51
C ALA A 126 -24.38 6.98 -13.30
N ILE A 127 -23.94 7.70 -12.25
CA ILE A 127 -24.77 8.01 -11.07
C ILE A 127 -25.91 8.96 -11.43
N ASN A 128 -25.64 9.98 -12.23
CA ASN A 128 -26.64 10.96 -12.65
C ASN A 128 -27.69 10.37 -13.60
N GLN A 129 -27.28 9.45 -14.48
CA GLN A 129 -28.17 8.71 -15.36
C GLN A 129 -28.88 7.53 -14.67
N GLY A 130 -28.50 7.20 -13.43
CA GLY A 130 -29.09 6.08 -12.69
C GLY A 130 -28.71 4.70 -13.22
N VAL A 131 -27.64 4.60 -14.03
CA VAL A 131 -27.13 3.36 -14.65
C VAL A 131 -25.92 2.77 -13.91
N LEU A 132 -25.62 3.28 -12.71
CA LEU A 132 -24.52 2.79 -11.88
C LEU A 132 -24.63 1.28 -11.67
N LEU A 133 -23.58 0.55 -12.09
CA LEU A 133 -23.47 -0.92 -11.98
C LEU A 133 -24.63 -1.70 -12.62
N MET A 134 -25.36 -1.12 -13.58
CA MET A 134 -26.52 -1.78 -14.19
C MET A 134 -26.13 -3.12 -14.83
N GLY A 135 -26.85 -4.19 -14.47
CA GLY A 135 -26.54 -5.57 -14.90
C GLY A 135 -25.48 -6.29 -14.05
N HIS A 136 -24.89 -5.62 -13.06
CA HIS A 136 -23.84 -6.18 -12.20
C HIS A 136 -24.21 -6.22 -10.71
N TYR A 137 -25.48 -5.95 -10.38
CA TYR A 137 -26.09 -6.15 -9.07
C TYR A 137 -27.40 -6.93 -9.22
N GLN A 138 -27.82 -7.62 -8.16
CA GLN A 138 -29.08 -8.39 -8.18
C GLN A 138 -30.29 -7.53 -7.82
N GLN A 139 -30.16 -6.71 -6.77
CA GLN A 139 -31.24 -5.83 -6.32
C GLN A 139 -30.72 -4.43 -6.01
N ARG A 140 -31.46 -3.39 -6.46
CA ARG A 140 -31.18 -1.99 -6.13
C ARG A 140 -31.82 -1.68 -4.79
N GLY A 141 -31.02 -1.17 -3.85
CA GLY A 141 -31.47 -0.74 -2.54
C GLY A 141 -31.96 0.70 -2.52
N TYR A 142 -31.89 1.31 -1.34
CA TYR A 142 -32.32 2.70 -1.13
C TYR A 142 -31.38 3.69 -1.82
N GLU A 143 -32.00 4.76 -2.32
CA GLU A 143 -31.33 5.99 -2.72
C GLU A 143 -31.80 7.12 -1.82
N ILE A 144 -30.86 7.78 -1.14
CA ILE A 144 -31.16 8.87 -0.21
C ILE A 144 -30.33 10.07 -0.64
N LYS A 145 -30.98 11.23 -0.75
CA LYS A 145 -30.31 12.52 -0.87
C LYS A 145 -30.40 13.22 0.48
N ASP A 146 -29.28 13.70 0.98
CA ASP A 146 -29.24 14.34 2.29
C ASP A 146 -28.26 15.51 2.32
N VAL A 147 -28.44 16.38 3.30
CA VAL A 147 -27.58 17.54 3.56
C VAL A 147 -26.48 17.17 4.55
N SER A 148 -25.58 18.11 4.85
CA SER A 148 -24.58 17.92 5.89
C SER A 148 -25.22 17.68 7.26
N HIS A 149 -24.69 16.71 8.00
CA HIS A 149 -25.13 16.36 9.35
C HIS A 149 -23.98 15.71 10.13
N ARG A 150 -24.10 15.73 11.46
CA ARG A 150 -23.14 15.06 12.36
C ARG A 150 -23.36 13.56 12.32
N ASP A 151 -24.19 12.98 13.17
CA ASP A 151 -24.46 11.54 13.10
C ASP A 151 -25.92 11.29 12.80
N LYS A 152 -26.17 10.57 11.71
CA LYS A 152 -27.50 10.11 11.31
C LYS A 152 -27.52 8.60 11.18
N ILE A 153 -28.46 7.96 11.88
CA ILE A 153 -28.70 6.53 11.76
C ILE A 153 -29.63 6.30 10.56
N ILE A 154 -29.18 5.46 9.63
CA ILE A 154 -29.92 5.03 8.46
C ILE A 154 -30.17 3.54 8.59
N THR A 155 -31.45 3.16 8.56
CA THR A 155 -31.86 1.76 8.56
C THR A 155 -32.16 1.33 7.13
N MET A 156 -31.50 0.27 6.68
CA MET A 156 -31.64 -0.31 5.36
C MET A 156 -32.10 -1.75 5.48
N SER A 157 -32.94 -2.17 4.56
CA SER A 157 -33.42 -3.55 4.43
C SER A 157 -33.31 -4.02 2.98
N LEU A 158 -33.16 -5.32 2.79
CA LEU A 158 -33.27 -5.93 1.47
C LEU A 158 -34.70 -5.67 0.95
N PRO A 159 -34.87 -5.02 -0.21
CA PRO A 159 -36.20 -4.76 -0.75
C PRO A 159 -36.95 -6.08 -0.95
N LYS A 160 -38.18 -6.17 -0.42
CA LYS A 160 -39.08 -7.30 -0.68
C LYS A 160 -39.65 -7.15 -2.10
N GLY A 161 -38.83 -7.45 -3.10
CA GLY A 161 -39.24 -7.42 -4.51
C GLY A 161 -39.85 -8.76 -4.98
N PRO A 162 -40.51 -8.78 -6.15
CA PRO A 162 -40.97 -10.00 -6.81
C PRO A 162 -39.83 -10.83 -7.43
N ARG A 163 -38.59 -10.33 -7.39
CA ARG A 163 -37.39 -11.05 -7.85
C ARG A 163 -36.95 -12.06 -6.79
N GLU A 164 -36.36 -13.15 -7.26
CA GLU A 164 -35.81 -14.23 -6.43
C GLU A 164 -34.97 -13.71 -5.24
N PRO A 165 -34.92 -14.48 -4.13
CA PRO A 165 -34.07 -14.15 -3.00
C PRO A 165 -32.61 -13.95 -3.45
N LEU A 166 -31.88 -13.11 -2.73
CA LEU A 166 -30.48 -12.80 -3.03
C LEU A 166 -29.64 -14.09 -3.07
N ASP A 167 -29.22 -14.50 -4.26
CA ASP A 167 -28.39 -15.70 -4.44
C ASP A 167 -26.92 -15.31 -4.53
N LEU A 168 -26.21 -15.40 -3.41
CA LEU A 168 -24.79 -15.08 -3.32
C LEU A 168 -23.88 -16.30 -3.59
N GLY A 169 -24.46 -17.50 -3.76
CA GLY A 169 -23.73 -18.75 -3.88
C GLY A 169 -22.94 -19.16 -2.63
N THR A 170 -22.21 -20.26 -2.77
CA THR A 170 -21.32 -20.81 -1.74
C THR A 170 -19.97 -20.08 -1.73
N PRO A 171 -19.27 -20.04 -0.58
CA PRO A 171 -17.90 -19.55 -0.50
C PRO A 171 -16.96 -20.36 -1.41
N PRO A 172 -15.97 -19.72 -2.06
CA PRO A 172 -15.72 -18.27 -2.10
C PRO A 172 -16.74 -17.54 -2.97
N ARG A 173 -17.40 -16.53 -2.39
CA ARG A 173 -18.43 -15.76 -3.09
C ARG A 173 -17.83 -14.87 -4.17
N LEU A 174 -18.55 -14.72 -5.27
CA LEU A 174 -18.22 -13.80 -6.37
C LEU A 174 -18.97 -12.47 -6.31
N CYS A 175 -19.88 -12.33 -5.35
CA CYS A 175 -20.69 -11.14 -5.14
C CYS A 175 -20.59 -10.65 -3.70
N TYR A 176 -20.47 -9.33 -3.53
CA TYR A 176 -20.61 -8.68 -2.24
C TYR A 176 -22.09 -8.58 -1.86
N PRO A 177 -22.48 -8.93 -0.62
CA PRO A 177 -23.87 -8.85 -0.17
C PRO A 177 -24.43 -7.44 -0.29
N LEU A 178 -23.68 -6.43 0.15
CA LEU A 178 -24.09 -5.03 0.15
C LEU A 178 -22.91 -4.12 -0.18
N VAL A 179 -23.12 -3.19 -1.11
CA VAL A 179 -22.19 -2.11 -1.45
C VAL A 179 -22.92 -0.78 -1.34
N ILE A 180 -22.36 0.15 -0.58
CA ILE A 180 -22.93 1.48 -0.34
C ILE A 180 -21.98 2.53 -0.89
N PHE A 181 -22.49 3.36 -1.79
CA PHE A 181 -21.80 4.55 -2.30
C PHE A 181 -22.31 5.77 -1.56
N LEU A 182 -21.41 6.50 -0.91
CA LEU A 182 -21.63 7.86 -0.43
C LEU A 182 -20.95 8.80 -1.41
N VAL A 183 -21.73 9.58 -2.15
CA VAL A 183 -21.25 10.40 -3.25
C VAL A 183 -21.58 11.85 -2.98
N ARG A 184 -20.60 12.75 -3.10
CA ARG A 184 -20.83 14.19 -3.01
C ARG A 184 -21.75 14.66 -4.13
N GLU A 185 -22.73 15.50 -3.83
CA GLU A 185 -23.46 16.20 -4.90
C GLU A 185 -22.48 17.13 -5.65
N PRO A 186 -22.56 17.20 -7.00
CA PRO A 186 -21.61 17.93 -7.82
C PRO A 186 -21.66 19.44 -7.54
N ARG A 187 -20.49 20.07 -7.54
CA ARG A 187 -20.27 21.52 -7.47
C ARG A 187 -19.47 21.96 -8.71
N ASP A 188 -19.62 23.23 -9.08
CA ASP A 188 -19.05 23.77 -10.32
C ASP A 188 -17.51 23.81 -10.34
N ALA A 189 -16.86 23.80 -9.18
CA ALA A 189 -15.40 23.72 -9.07
C ALA A 189 -15.00 22.73 -7.96
N LEU A 190 -14.42 21.59 -8.35
CA LEU A 190 -13.82 20.61 -7.44
C LEU A 190 -12.30 20.65 -7.60
N HIS A 191 -11.57 20.79 -6.50
CA HIS A 191 -10.12 20.61 -6.54
C HIS A 191 -9.78 19.13 -6.85
N PRO A 192 -8.72 18.82 -7.63
CA PRO A 192 -8.38 17.45 -8.03
C PRO A 192 -8.21 16.47 -6.85
N ASP A 193 -7.73 16.95 -5.71
CA ASP A 193 -7.46 16.12 -4.53
C ASP A 193 -8.68 15.93 -3.62
N GLU A 194 -9.80 16.59 -3.90
CA GLU A 194 -11.01 16.46 -3.09
C GLU A 194 -11.62 15.07 -3.21
N THR A 195 -12.07 14.56 -2.07
CA THR A 195 -12.85 13.32 -2.01
C THR A 195 -14.23 13.55 -2.61
N VAL A 196 -14.57 12.75 -3.61
CA VAL A 196 -15.87 12.80 -4.30
C VAL A 196 -16.78 11.64 -3.95
N ALA A 197 -16.23 10.49 -3.57
CA ALA A 197 -17.02 9.36 -3.11
C ALA A 197 -16.29 8.47 -2.09
N LEU A 198 -17.07 7.90 -1.17
CA LEU A 198 -16.66 6.84 -0.26
C LEU A 198 -17.53 5.59 -0.54
N ILE A 199 -16.88 4.51 -0.94
CA ILE A 199 -17.53 3.24 -1.27
C ILE A 199 -17.28 2.27 -0.12
N ASN A 200 -18.35 1.71 0.44
CA ASN A 200 -18.32 0.80 1.57
C ASN A 200 -18.80 -0.57 1.13
N VAL A 201 -17.94 -1.57 1.27
CA VAL A 201 -18.27 -2.96 0.98
C VAL A 201 -18.56 -3.67 2.30
N VAL A 202 -19.78 -4.17 2.45
CA VAL A 202 -20.28 -4.75 3.70
C VAL A 202 -20.59 -6.23 3.51
N HIS A 203 -20.01 -7.06 4.37
CA HIS A 203 -20.41 -8.44 4.56
C HIS A 203 -21.56 -8.49 5.56
N ILE A 204 -22.53 -9.37 5.30
CA ILE A 204 -23.67 -9.60 6.17
C ILE A 204 -23.70 -11.08 6.51
N LYS A 205 -23.78 -11.36 7.81
CA LYS A 205 -23.90 -12.72 8.32
C LYS A 205 -25.16 -13.37 7.76
N ASP A 206 -25.01 -14.58 7.23
CA ASP A 206 -26.13 -15.40 6.77
C ASP A 206 -25.91 -16.89 7.08
N SER A 207 -26.82 -17.74 6.60
CA SER A 207 -26.78 -19.18 6.85
C SER A 207 -25.60 -19.89 6.19
N VAL A 208 -25.08 -19.34 5.10
CA VAL A 208 -24.01 -19.95 4.29
C VAL A 208 -22.64 -19.40 4.70
N CYS A 209 -22.54 -18.09 4.96
CA CYS A 209 -21.35 -17.41 5.44
C CYS A 209 -21.62 -16.82 6.83
N THR A 210 -21.21 -17.57 7.84
CA THR A 210 -21.47 -17.28 9.26
C THR A 210 -20.54 -16.23 9.88
N LEU A 211 -19.60 -15.70 9.08
CA LEU A 211 -18.72 -14.60 9.49
C LEU A 211 -19.56 -13.40 9.97
N PRO A 212 -19.12 -12.69 11.03
CA PRO A 212 -19.86 -11.56 11.57
C PRO A 212 -20.02 -10.44 10.54
N THR A 213 -21.18 -9.81 10.55
CA THR A 213 -21.48 -8.64 9.70
C THR A 213 -20.41 -7.58 9.95
N SER A 214 -19.76 -7.12 8.88
CA SER A 214 -18.58 -6.26 9.00
C SER A 214 -18.31 -5.50 7.71
N ILE A 215 -17.54 -4.41 7.82
CA ILE A 215 -17.06 -3.68 6.64
C ILE A 215 -15.81 -4.39 6.13
N LEU A 216 -15.90 -5.00 4.95
CA LEU A 216 -14.78 -5.73 4.33
C LEU A 216 -13.72 -4.77 3.78
N ALA A 217 -14.18 -3.69 3.14
CA ALA A 217 -13.32 -2.71 2.51
C ALA A 217 -14.03 -1.36 2.41
N GLN A 218 -13.23 -0.30 2.48
CA GLN A 218 -13.66 1.05 2.13
C GLN A 218 -12.74 1.58 1.05
N TYR A 219 -13.31 2.18 0.01
CA TYR A 219 -12.57 2.80 -1.07
C TYR A 219 -12.91 4.28 -1.14
N LEU A 220 -11.85 5.09 -1.22
CA LEU A 220 -11.93 6.53 -1.40
C LEU A 220 -11.69 6.84 -2.86
N LYS A 221 -12.61 7.58 -3.48
CA LYS A 221 -12.45 8.12 -4.83
C LYS A 221 -12.23 9.63 -4.74
N GLN A 222 -11.16 10.11 -5.37
CA GLN A 222 -10.85 11.54 -5.50
C GLN A 222 -11.23 12.07 -6.88
N ALA A 223 -11.38 13.39 -7.01
CA ALA A 223 -11.81 14.05 -8.24
C ALA A 223 -10.84 13.81 -9.43
N ASN A 224 -9.54 13.70 -9.15
CA ASN A 224 -8.49 13.31 -10.11
C ASN A 224 -8.62 11.86 -10.64
N GLY A 225 -9.55 11.06 -10.11
CA GLY A 225 -9.75 9.67 -10.49
C GLY A 225 -8.96 8.66 -9.66
N GLN A 226 -8.11 9.10 -8.73
CA GLN A 226 -7.37 8.22 -7.83
C GLN A 226 -8.34 7.42 -6.96
N LEU A 227 -8.08 6.10 -6.88
CA LEU A 227 -8.80 5.15 -6.05
C LEU A 227 -7.87 4.65 -4.94
N SER A 228 -8.22 4.93 -3.70
CA SER A 228 -7.42 4.55 -2.53
C SER A 228 -8.22 3.60 -1.64
N CYS A 229 -7.67 2.42 -1.34
CA CYS A 229 -8.27 1.52 -0.36
C CYS A 229 -7.89 1.98 1.06
N LEU A 230 -8.90 2.30 1.88
CA LEU A 230 -8.66 2.72 3.25
C LEU A 230 -8.27 1.52 4.11
N LYS A 231 -7.17 1.67 4.84
CA LYS A 231 -6.58 0.66 5.69
C LYS A 231 -6.23 1.30 7.02
N GLN A 232 -6.72 0.70 8.10
CA GLN A 232 -6.35 1.12 9.45
C GLN A 232 -4.88 0.78 9.73
N LEU A 233 -4.26 1.59 10.59
CA LEU A 233 -2.97 1.31 11.20
C LEU A 233 -3.20 0.52 12.49
N TYR A 234 -2.30 -0.43 12.77
CA TYR A 234 -2.38 -1.25 13.97
C TYR A 234 -1.49 -0.64 15.05
N LEU A 235 -2.11 -0.19 16.13
CA LEU A 235 -1.41 0.37 17.29
C LEU A 235 -1.19 -0.73 18.33
N ALA A 236 -0.04 -0.72 19.00
CA ALA A 236 0.31 -1.76 19.96
C ALA A 236 -0.61 -1.81 21.19
N THR A 237 -1.23 -0.69 21.58
CA THR A 237 -2.00 -0.59 22.84
C THR A 237 -3.50 -0.82 22.69
N GLY A 238 -3.98 -1.38 21.57
CA GLY A 238 -5.36 -1.88 21.44
C GLY A 238 -6.49 -0.85 21.47
N ASN A 239 -6.26 0.41 21.86
CA ASN A 239 -7.26 1.46 21.80
C ASN A 239 -7.34 2.01 20.36
N PRO A 240 -8.43 1.77 19.62
CA PRO A 240 -8.62 2.37 18.32
C PRO A 240 -8.71 3.89 18.52
N VAL A 241 -7.84 4.64 17.85
CA VAL A 241 -7.92 6.10 17.80
C VAL A 241 -9.24 6.45 17.13
N SER A 242 -10.22 6.88 17.91
CA SER A 242 -11.47 7.44 17.43
C SER A 242 -11.15 8.72 16.65
N TYR A 243 -11.43 8.71 15.35
CA TYR A 243 -11.20 9.80 14.39
C TYR A 243 -12.01 11.10 14.65
N GLU A 244 -12.52 11.33 15.86
CA GLU A 244 -13.38 12.48 16.18
C GLU A 244 -12.65 13.68 16.78
N SER A 245 -11.37 13.55 17.10
CA SER A 245 -10.52 14.65 17.52
C SER A 245 -9.31 14.67 16.60
N GLY A 246 -9.16 15.76 15.83
CA GLY A 246 -8.11 15.85 14.83
C GLY A 246 -6.73 15.84 15.47
N LEU A 247 -6.07 14.69 15.57
CA LEU A 247 -4.65 14.55 15.99
C LEU A 247 -4.25 15.31 17.27
N GLU A 248 -5.21 15.75 18.06
CA GLU A 248 -5.02 16.09 19.47
C GLU A 248 -5.00 14.77 20.21
N PHE A 249 -3.78 14.27 20.42
CA PHE A 249 -3.51 13.22 21.39
C PHE A 249 -4.27 13.56 22.67
N VAL A 250 -5.13 12.66 23.14
CA VAL A 250 -5.74 12.78 24.46
C VAL A 250 -4.58 12.96 25.44
N GLU A 251 -4.47 14.16 26.03
CA GLU A 251 -3.48 14.46 27.06
C GLU A 251 -3.62 13.40 28.16
N GLY A 252 -2.60 12.55 28.32
CA GLY A 252 -2.49 11.69 29.49
C GLY A 252 -1.92 10.28 29.27
N VAL A 253 -1.95 9.71 28.05
CA VAL A 253 -1.30 8.41 27.80
C VAL A 253 -0.66 8.38 26.42
N ASP A 254 0.56 8.89 26.31
CA ASP A 254 1.38 8.66 25.13
C ASP A 254 1.56 7.14 24.96
N GLN A 255 1.10 6.60 23.84
CA GLN A 255 1.43 5.23 23.49
C GLN A 255 2.94 5.16 23.26
N LEU A 256 3.62 4.32 24.04
CA LEU A 256 5.08 4.21 24.04
C LEU A 256 5.55 3.13 23.07
N CYS A 257 6.77 3.30 22.58
CA CYS A 257 7.50 2.33 21.78
C CYS A 257 7.59 0.99 22.52
N VAL A 258 7.24 -0.12 21.86
CA VAL A 258 7.27 -1.45 22.48
C VAL A 258 8.70 -1.92 22.80
N VAL A 259 9.71 -1.30 22.17
CA VAL A 259 11.11 -1.67 22.31
C VAL A 259 11.77 -0.94 23.47
N CYS A 260 11.73 0.40 23.49
CA CYS A 260 12.37 1.17 24.57
C CYS A 260 11.43 1.51 25.72
N GLN A 261 10.10 1.44 25.51
CA GLN A 261 9.08 1.81 26.50
C GLN A 261 9.28 3.20 27.12
N TYR A 262 9.95 4.09 26.40
CA TYR A 262 10.35 5.41 26.88
C TYR A 262 9.86 6.51 25.94
N TYR A 263 10.18 6.38 24.66
CA TYR A 263 9.74 7.34 23.64
C TYR A 263 8.37 6.99 23.07
N PRO A 264 7.58 8.01 22.67
CA PRO A 264 6.29 7.80 22.04
C PRO A 264 6.43 7.16 20.66
N LEU A 265 5.34 6.52 20.22
CA LEU A 265 5.22 5.99 18.86
C LEU A 265 5.33 7.11 17.81
N SER A 266 6.18 6.91 16.79
CA SER A 266 6.34 7.89 15.71
C SER A 266 6.43 7.30 14.31
N ARG A 267 6.54 5.98 14.17
CA ARG A 267 6.73 5.29 12.88
C ARG A 267 5.62 4.29 12.62
N ALA A 268 5.02 4.38 11.43
CA ALA A 268 4.17 3.32 10.88
C ALA A 268 4.97 2.50 9.87
N LEU A 269 5.02 1.19 10.08
CA LEU A 269 5.88 0.27 9.31
C LEU A 269 5.09 -0.36 8.16
N LEU A 270 5.66 -0.36 6.95
CA LEU A 270 5.03 -0.94 5.76
C LEU A 270 5.79 -2.20 5.30
N PRO A 271 5.08 -3.22 4.80
CA PRO A 271 3.64 -3.25 4.47
C PRO A 271 2.72 -3.66 5.64
N CYS A 272 3.26 -3.99 6.81
CA CYS A 272 2.48 -4.58 7.90
C CYS A 272 1.51 -3.61 8.60
N ARG A 273 1.69 -2.30 8.43
CA ARG A 273 0.89 -1.20 9.01
C ARG A 273 0.94 -1.11 10.55
N HIS A 274 1.90 -1.76 11.20
CA HIS A 274 2.08 -1.61 12.65
C HIS A 274 2.75 -0.28 12.97
N THR A 275 2.12 0.45 13.88
CA THR A 275 2.70 1.61 14.56
C THR A 275 3.05 1.16 15.97
N CYS A 276 4.31 0.78 16.17
CA CYS A 276 4.77 0.15 17.41
C CYS A 276 6.15 0.64 17.89
N ILE A 277 6.83 1.49 17.12
CA ILE A 277 8.18 1.95 17.45
C ILE A 277 8.36 3.47 17.29
N CYS A 278 9.34 3.99 18.03
CA CYS A 278 9.82 5.37 17.93
C CYS A 278 10.94 5.50 16.87
N ALA A 279 11.37 6.73 16.61
CA ALA A 279 12.42 7.05 15.66
C ALA A 279 13.80 6.47 16.07
N SER A 280 14.17 6.55 17.35
CA SER A 280 15.46 6.04 17.85
C SER A 280 15.58 4.51 17.72
N CYS A 281 14.50 3.77 18.00
CA CYS A 281 14.49 2.31 17.86
C CYS A 281 14.45 1.85 16.39
N PHE A 282 13.85 2.64 15.49
CA PHE A 282 13.71 2.29 14.08
C PHE A 282 15.05 1.99 13.41
N ASN A 283 16.09 2.77 13.68
CA ASN A 283 17.41 2.60 13.06
C ASN A 283 18.13 1.30 13.47
N LYS A 284 17.58 0.55 14.43
CA LYS A 284 18.15 -0.69 14.97
C LYS A 284 17.39 -1.94 14.50
N LEU A 285 16.39 -1.78 13.63
CA LEU A 285 15.44 -2.83 13.27
C LEU A 285 15.25 -2.91 11.75
N ASP A 286 15.24 -4.13 11.23
CA ASP A 286 14.90 -4.48 9.85
C ASP A 286 13.52 -5.12 9.72
N THR A 287 12.94 -5.54 10.85
CA THR A 287 11.70 -6.30 10.96
C THR A 287 10.78 -5.69 12.02
N CYS A 288 9.47 -5.80 11.80
CA CYS A 288 8.48 -5.30 12.74
C CYS A 288 8.48 -6.12 14.04
N PRO A 289 8.62 -5.51 15.24
CA PRO A 289 8.59 -6.25 16.50
C PRO A 289 7.29 -7.01 16.79
N MET A 290 6.16 -6.53 16.25
CA MET A 290 4.84 -7.12 16.49
C MET A 290 4.58 -8.37 15.63
N CYS A 291 4.93 -8.33 14.35
CA CYS A 291 4.58 -9.39 13.40
C CYS A 291 5.76 -10.01 12.64
N ARG A 292 6.99 -9.56 12.91
CA ARG A 292 8.24 -10.04 12.31
C ARG A 292 8.31 -9.87 10.78
N SER A 293 7.39 -9.10 10.19
CA SER A 293 7.41 -8.77 8.77
C SER A 293 8.58 -7.81 8.46
N PRO A 294 9.33 -8.02 7.36
CA PRO A 294 10.41 -7.11 6.97
C PRO A 294 9.87 -5.71 6.68
N ILE A 295 10.59 -4.70 7.15
CA ILE A 295 10.24 -3.29 6.98
C ILE A 295 10.76 -2.84 5.61
N LYS A 296 9.85 -2.64 4.66
CA LYS A 296 10.20 -2.21 3.29
C LYS A 296 10.20 -0.69 3.14
N SER A 297 9.32 -0.02 3.89
CA SER A 297 9.23 1.44 3.94
C SER A 297 8.54 1.86 5.23
N TYR A 298 8.56 3.15 5.55
CA TYR A 298 7.87 3.69 6.72
C TYR A 298 7.34 5.10 6.45
N PHE A 299 6.44 5.59 7.28
CA PHE A 299 6.13 7.02 7.33
C PHE A 299 6.02 7.50 8.78
N CYS A 300 6.20 8.82 8.97
CA CYS A 300 6.13 9.46 10.27
C CYS A 300 4.69 9.80 10.60
N ILE A 301 4.21 9.37 11.77
CA ILE A 301 2.86 9.71 12.28
C ILE A 301 2.88 10.89 13.27
N ARG A 302 4.08 11.28 13.72
CA ARG A 302 4.33 12.37 14.68
C ARG A 302 5.67 13.02 14.33
N ASN A 303 5.80 14.31 14.65
CA ASN A 303 7.07 15.03 14.63
C ASN A 303 8.05 14.44 15.66
N GLU A 304 9.35 14.68 15.43
CA GLU A 304 10.45 14.11 16.23
C GLU A 304 10.99 15.08 17.29
N GLU A 305 10.19 16.09 17.67
CA GLU A 305 10.56 17.12 18.64
C GLU A 305 10.86 16.55 20.04
N TYR A 306 10.31 15.37 20.36
CA TYR A 306 10.54 14.65 21.62
C TYR A 306 11.94 14.01 21.73
N LEU A 307 12.69 13.92 20.63
CA LEU A 307 14.03 13.36 20.64
C LEU A 307 15.05 14.40 21.12
N PRO A 308 16.00 14.01 21.99
CA PRO A 308 17.16 14.84 22.29
C PRO A 308 17.98 15.07 21.01
N GLU A 309 18.69 16.19 20.93
CA GLU A 309 19.41 16.61 19.71
C GLU A 309 20.36 15.55 19.16
N CYS A 310 21.01 14.77 20.04
CA CYS A 310 21.91 13.67 19.65
C CYS A 310 21.22 12.52 18.90
N ASP A 311 19.90 12.32 19.08
CA ASP A 311 19.14 11.22 18.50
C ASP A 311 18.35 11.63 17.24
N ARG A 312 18.47 12.89 16.79
CA ARG A 312 17.76 13.39 15.60
C ARG A 312 18.46 12.92 14.31
N PRO A 313 17.71 12.50 13.28
CA PRO A 313 18.28 12.18 11.97
C PRO A 313 19.01 13.40 11.39
N GLY A 314 20.32 13.30 11.19
CA GLY A 314 21.16 14.39 10.67
C GLY A 314 21.90 15.22 11.73
N ALA A 315 21.81 14.87 13.01
CA ALA A 315 22.68 15.42 14.04
C ALA A 315 24.16 15.06 13.73
N PRO A 316 25.13 15.98 13.91
CA PRO A 316 26.53 15.65 13.76
C PRO A 316 26.87 14.52 14.74
N SER A 317 27.43 13.42 14.23
CA SER A 317 27.83 12.32 15.08
C SER A 317 28.89 12.82 16.07
N THR A 318 28.53 13.02 17.32
CA THR A 318 29.50 13.07 18.42
C THR A 318 29.99 11.65 18.67
N LYS A 319 30.82 11.14 17.74
CA LYS A 319 31.69 10.03 18.07
C LYS A 319 32.57 10.54 19.22
N PRO A 320 32.70 9.82 20.35
CA PRO A 320 33.74 10.15 21.31
C PRO A 320 35.06 10.06 20.54
N GLU A 321 35.82 11.16 20.50
CA GLU A 321 37.11 11.16 19.84
C GLU A 321 37.96 10.04 20.44
N PRO A 322 38.62 9.21 19.61
CA PRO A 322 39.55 8.22 20.12
C PRO A 322 40.61 8.95 20.96
N ILE A 323 40.94 8.39 22.13
CA ILE A 323 41.90 8.95 23.11
C ILE A 323 43.23 9.38 22.45
N ALA A 324 43.57 8.78 21.31
CA ALA A 324 44.70 9.15 20.46
C ALA A 324 44.63 10.59 19.91
N GLN A 325 43.46 11.09 19.52
CA GLN A 325 43.28 12.47 19.01
C GLN A 325 43.44 13.51 20.12
N TRP A 326 42.90 13.24 21.31
CA TRP A 326 43.11 14.09 22.48
C TRP A 326 44.58 14.17 22.93
N LEU A 327 45.30 13.04 22.87
CA LEU A 327 46.75 13.00 23.14
C LEU A 327 47.56 13.76 22.09
N GLN A 328 47.18 13.65 20.82
CA GLN A 328 47.82 14.35 19.71
C GLN A 328 47.67 15.88 19.87
N ASP A 329 46.47 16.36 20.19
CA ASP A 329 46.21 17.80 20.34
C ASP A 329 46.95 18.38 21.55
N ARG A 330 47.03 17.65 22.67
CA ARG A 330 47.83 18.06 23.83
C ARG A 330 49.32 18.08 23.56
N LEU A 331 49.84 17.16 22.75
CA LEU A 331 51.25 17.17 22.32
C LEU A 331 51.54 18.32 21.36
N THR A 332 50.59 18.66 20.49
CA THR A 332 50.74 19.75 19.51
C THR A 332 50.72 21.11 20.21
N ASP A 333 49.85 21.29 21.20
CA ASP A 333 49.82 22.45 22.10
C ASP A 333 51.10 22.55 22.95
N PHE A 334 51.59 21.44 23.48
CA PHE A 334 52.80 21.42 24.31
C PHE A 334 54.08 21.72 23.52
N LEU A 335 54.13 21.35 22.24
CA LEU A 335 55.28 21.56 21.37
C LEU A 335 55.25 22.89 20.60
N GLY A 336 54.19 23.71 20.78
CA GLY A 336 54.17 25.10 20.32
C GLY A 336 54.23 25.30 18.80
N PHE A 337 53.89 24.29 18.00
CA PHE A 337 53.82 24.42 16.54
C PHE A 337 52.50 25.09 16.12
N HIS A 338 52.39 26.39 16.38
CA HIS A 338 51.46 27.24 15.63
C HIS A 338 52.22 27.88 14.46
N ARG A 339 51.71 27.69 13.25
CA ARG A 339 52.06 28.52 12.10
C ARG A 339 50.79 29.13 11.52
#